data_AF-A0A9W7TUZ0-F1
#
_entry.id   AF-A0A9W7TUZ0-F1
#
_cell.length_a   1.000
_cell.length_b   1.000
_cell.length_c   1.000
_cell.angle_alpha   90.00
_cell.angle_beta   90.00
_cell.angle_gamma   90.00
#
_symmetry.space_group_name_H-M   'P 1'
#
loop_
_entity.id
_entity.type
_entity.pdbx_description
1 polymer ?
#
loop_
_entity_poly.entity_id
_entity_poly.type
_entity_poly.pdbx_seq_one_letter_code
_entity_poly.pdbx_strand_id
1 'polypeptide(L)' 'MKCNAKKAAEPKPPLTPEKVSAIKECLSQRLKERGHTPEDINNRLLSVRKYLAEKISDINRTKTSGLCSQPQ' A
#
# COMPACT_ATOMS: atom_id res chain seq x y z
N MET A 1 36.07 -0.19 -6.64
CA MET A 1 35.12 0.14 -7.73
C MET A 1 33.87 0.75 -7.12
N LYS A 2 33.40 1.88 -7.68
CA LYS A 2 32.32 2.72 -7.14
C LYS A 2 30.98 1.96 -7.16
N CYS A 3 30.27 1.93 -6.02
CA CYS A 3 28.87 1.53 -5.99
C CYS A 3 28.08 2.53 -6.84
N ASN A 4 27.64 2.13 -8.03
CA ASN A 4 26.79 2.95 -8.88
C ASN A 4 25.55 3.36 -8.09
N ALA A 5 25.39 4.67 -7.88
CA ALA A 5 24.16 5.26 -7.38
C ALA A 5 23.02 4.77 -8.29
N LYS A 6 22.17 3.90 -7.73
CA LYS A 6 21.01 3.32 -8.40
C LYS A 6 20.24 4.49 -9.02
N LYS A 7 20.01 4.46 -10.34
CA LYS A 7 19.10 5.38 -11.04
C LYS A 7 17.91 5.64 -10.11
N ALA A 8 17.73 6.89 -9.69
CA ALA A 8 16.66 7.25 -8.78
C ALA A 8 15.36 6.71 -9.37
N ALA A 9 14.81 5.66 -8.77
CA ALA A 9 13.55 5.11 -9.21
C ALA A 9 12.55 6.27 -9.13
N GLU A 10 11.97 6.65 -10.27
CA GLU A 10 11.02 7.76 -10.31
C GLU A 10 10.00 7.54 -9.21
N PRO A 11 9.79 8.54 -8.31
CA PRO A 11 8.86 8.38 -7.22
C PRO A 11 7.50 8.06 -7.82
N LYS A 12 6.95 6.88 -7.47
CA LYS A 12 5.61 6.53 -7.93
C LYS A 12 4.67 7.64 -7.47
N PRO A 13 3.75 8.11 -8.33
CA PRO A 13 2.82 9.14 -7.93
C PRO A 13 2.00 8.66 -6.72
N PRO A 14 1.66 9.56 -5.79
CA PRO A 14 0.86 9.19 -4.63
C PRO A 14 -0.49 8.64 -5.08
N LEU A 15 -1.09 7.79 -4.24
CA LEU A 15 -2.48 7.37 -4.45
C LEU A 15 -3.39 8.59 -4.44
N THR A 16 -4.24 8.71 -5.47
CA THR A 16 -5.24 9.78 -5.52
C THR A 16 -6.29 9.58 -4.43
N PRO A 17 -6.87 10.68 -3.89
CA PRO A 17 -7.92 10.59 -2.87
C PRO A 17 -9.10 9.76 -3.36
N GLU A 18 -9.44 9.82 -4.65
CA GLU A 18 -10.50 9.02 -5.28
C GLU A 18 -10.26 7.51 -5.15
N LYS A 19 -9.04 7.04 -5.43
CA LYS A 19 -8.67 5.62 -5.29
C LYS A 19 -8.75 5.16 -3.83
N VAL A 20 -8.33 6.02 -2.90
CA VAL A 20 -8.44 5.73 -1.45
C VAL A 20 -9.91 5.70 -1.02
N SER A 21 -10.75 6.58 -1.57
CA SER A 21 -12.19 6.63 -1.30
C SER A 21 -12.88 5.36 -1.77
N ALA A 22 -12.60 4.91 -3.00
CA ALA A 22 -13.16 3.67 -3.53
C ALA A 22 -12.79 2.44 -2.68
N ILE A 23 -11.54 2.37 -2.20
CA ILE A 23 -11.09 1.29 -1.31
C ILE A 23 -11.84 1.33 0.02
N LYS A 24 -12.01 2.52 0.60
CA LYS A 24 -12.75 2.72 1.85
C LYS A 24 -14.23 2.34 1.71
N GLU A 25 -14.86 2.74 0.61
CA GLU A 25 -16.25 2.38 0.31
C GLU A 25 -16.42 0.87 0.19
N CYS A 26 -15.58 0.21 -0.62
CA CYS A 26 -15.62 -1.24 -0.78
C CYS A 26 -15.39 -1.99 0.55
N LEU A 27 -14.43 -1.53 1.38
CA LEU A 27 -14.16 -2.12 2.69
C LEU A 27 -15.36 -1.93 3.63
N SER A 28 -15.95 -0.74 3.66
CA SER A 28 -17.17 -0.46 4.42
C SER A 28 -18.32 -1.37 3.97
N GLN A 29 -18.50 -1.50 2.65
CA GLN A 29 -19.27 -2.51 1.91
C GLN A 29 -19.27 -3.87 2.63
N ARG A 30 -18.09 -4.49 2.54
CA ARG A 30 -17.83 -5.85 3.00
C ARG A 30 -17.94 -6.04 4.50
N LEU A 31 -17.59 -5.03 5.29
CA LEU A 31 -17.70 -5.12 6.75
C LEU A 31 -19.15 -5.05 7.21
N LYS A 32 -19.98 -4.21 6.56
CA LYS A 32 -21.43 -4.18 6.81
C LYS A 32 -22.07 -5.53 6.48
N GLU A 33 -21.73 -6.11 5.32
CA GLU A 33 -22.24 -7.43 4.92
C GLU A 33 -21.83 -8.56 5.89
N ARG A 34 -20.69 -8.41 6.56
CA ARG A 34 -20.20 -9.34 7.59
C ARG A 34 -20.79 -9.09 8.98
N GLY A 35 -21.70 -8.12 9.14
CA GLY A 35 -22.36 -7.81 10.40
C GLY A 35 -21.51 -7.01 11.39
N HIS A 36 -20.46 -6.31 10.93
CA HIS A 36 -19.69 -5.42 11.79
C HIS A 36 -20.49 -4.17 12.18
N THR A 37 -20.26 -3.68 13.40
CA THR A 37 -20.89 -2.45 13.89
C THR A 37 -20.32 -1.23 13.16
N PRO A 38 -21.10 -0.14 13.02
CA PRO A 38 -20.63 1.09 12.38
C PRO A 38 -19.38 1.68 13.03
N GLU A 39 -19.23 1.49 14.35
CA GLU A 39 -18.07 1.97 15.11
C GLU A 39 -16.79 1.16 14.77
N ASP A 40 -16.88 -0.17 14.67
CA ASP A 40 -15.76 -1.02 14.24
C ASP A 40 -15.35 -0.70 12.80
N ILE A 41 -16.34 -0.52 11.92
CA ILE A 41 -16.10 -0.12 10.53
C ILE A 41 -15.33 1.19 10.47
N ASN A 42 -15.77 2.21 11.21
CA ASN A 42 -15.11 3.51 11.22
C ASN A 42 -13.67 3.41 11.73
N ASN A 43 -13.42 2.68 12.81
CA ASN A 43 -12.08 2.40 13.33
C ASN A 43 -11.18 1.72 12.27
N ARG A 44 -11.73 0.75 11.52
CA ARG A 44 -11.02 0.09 10.42
C ARG A 44 -10.68 1.06 9.28
N LEU A 45 -11.59 1.97 8.94
CA LEU A 45 -11.43 2.96 7.87
C LEU A 45 -10.37 4.01 8.17
N LEU A 46 -10.17 4.37 9.45
CA LEU A 46 -9.10 5.27 9.89
C LEU A 46 -7.71 4.68 9.58
N SER A 47 -7.57 3.36 9.72
CA SER A 47 -6.30 2.66 9.50
C SER A 47 -5.96 2.40 8.02
N VAL A 48 -6.91 2.58 7.09
CA VAL A 48 -6.71 2.28 5.65
C VAL A 48 -5.53 3.03 5.05
N ARG A 49 -5.36 4.32 5.37
CA ARG A 49 -4.25 5.12 4.83
C ARG A 49 -2.89 4.59 5.27
N LYS A 50 -2.76 4.25 6.56
CA LYS A 50 -1.53 3.68 7.12
C LYS A 50 -1.23 2.33 6.49
N TYR A 51 -2.22 1.45 6.42
CA TYR A 51 -2.07 0.13 5.81
C TYR A 51 -1.64 0.21 4.34
N LEU A 52 -2.23 1.12 3.56
CA LEU A 52 -1.84 1.33 2.16
C LEU A 52 -0.39 1.82 2.03
N ALA A 53 0.05 2.75 2.88
CA ALA A 53 1.42 3.24 2.89
C ALA A 53 2.43 2.12 3.22
N GLU A 54 2.12 1.29 4.21
CA GLU A 54 2.94 0.12 4.58
C GLU A 54 3.01 -0.90 3.44
N LYS A 55 1.87 -1.21 2.80
CA LYS A 55 1.85 -2.13 1.66
C LYS A 55 2.58 -1.60 0.43
N ILE A 56 2.49 -0.31 0.13
CA ILE A 56 3.27 0.30 -0.96
C ILE A 56 4.77 0.18 -0.66
N SER A 57 5.18 0.43 0.60
CA SER A 57 6.57 0.30 1.03
C SER A 57 7.08 -1.13 0.91
N ASP A 58 6.30 -2.12 1.34
CA ASP A 58 6.60 -3.55 1.21
C ASP A 58 6.72 -4.00 -0.26
N ILE A 59 5.81 -3.56 -1.12
CA ILE A 59 5.86 -3.81 -2.57
C ILE A 59 7.11 -3.17 -3.20
N ASN A 60 7.47 -1.96 -2.78
CA ASN A 60 8.68 -1.29 -3.28
C ASN A 60 9.95 -2.00 -2.79
N ARG A 61 9.96 -2.51 -1.56
CA ARG A 61 11.05 -3.30 -0.99
C ARG A 61 11.24 -4.62 -1.73
N THR A 62 10.18 -5.38 -1.95
CA THR A 62 10.24 -6.64 -2.71
C THR A 62 10.68 -6.42 -4.17
N LYS A 63 10.18 -5.37 -4.83
CA LYS A 63 10.61 -4.98 -6.19
C LYS A 63 12.09 -4.57 -6.27
N THR A 64 12.65 -4.00 -5.20
CA THR A 64 14.07 -3.61 -5.15
C THR A 64 14.99 -4.75 -4.72
N SER A 65 14.50 -5.69 -3.90
CA SER A 65 15.21 -6.92 -3.53
C SER A 65 15.28 -7.96 -4.66
N GLY A 66 14.32 -7.99 -5.57
CA GLY A 66 14.33 -8.89 -6.74
C GLY A 66 15.37 -8.56 -7.82
N LEU A 67 16.07 -7.42 -7.72
CA LEU A 67 17.17 -7.04 -8.62
C LEU A 67 18.55 -7.47 -8.11
N CYS A 68 18.61 -8.20 -6.98
CA CYS A 68 19.86 -8.68 -6.40
C CYS A 68 19.83 -10.19 -6.15
N SER A 69 19.42 -10.95 -7.16
CA SER A 69 19.68 -12.39 -7.21
C SER A 69 20.46 -12.70 -8.49
N GLN A 70 21.78 -12.55 -8.43
CA GLN A 70 22.68 -13.25 -9.34
C GLN A 70 22.67 -14.74 -8.96
N PRO A 71 22.55 -15.68 -9.91
CA PRO A 71 23.30 -16.92 -9.82
C PRO A 71 24.75 -16.67 -10.29
N GLN A 72 25.67 -17.30 -9.56
CA GLN A 72 27.10 -17.43 -9.85
C GLN A 72 27.36 -18.15 -11.17
#